data_AF-A0A920TW58-F1
#
_entry.id   AF-A0A920TW58-F1
#
_cell.length_a   1.000
_cell.length_b   1.000
_cell.length_c   1.000
_cell.angle_alpha   90.00
_cell.angle_beta   90.00
_cell.angle_gamma   90.00
#
_symmetry.space_group_name_H-M   'P 1'
#
loop_
_entity.id
_entity.type
_entity.pdbx_description
1 polymer ?
#
loop_
_entity_poly.entity_id
_entity_poly.type
_entity_poly.pdbx_seq_one_letter_code
_entity_poly.pdbx_strand_id
1 'polypeptide(L)' 'MSEPTLPNIEGIEPFTGDSFHTSRWPHTPVSFSGKRVAVIGTGASGVQVIQEICKDVGCLTVFQRRPNWWPLFIMKI' A
#
# COMPACT_ATOMS: atom_id res chain seq x y z
N MET A 1 6.52 -1.31 -15.48
CA MET A 1 5.38 -0.74 -16.23
C MET A 1 5.51 0.76 -16.21
N SER A 2 5.42 1.40 -17.38
CA SER A 2 5.88 2.77 -17.63
C SER A 2 4.95 3.88 -17.10
N GLU A 3 3.68 3.60 -16.81
CA GLU A 3 2.78 4.58 -16.18
C GLU A 3 1.90 3.95 -15.08
N PRO A 4 1.85 4.55 -13.88
CA PRO A 4 0.93 4.11 -12.84
C PRO A 4 -0.50 4.51 -13.15
N THR A 5 -1.42 3.55 -13.05
CA THR A 5 -2.85 3.84 -13.01
C THR A 5 -3.21 4.32 -11.61
N LEU A 6 -3.43 5.63 -11.46
CA LEU A 6 -3.96 6.18 -10.22
C LEU A 6 -5.41 5.70 -10.03
N PRO A 7 -5.83 5.38 -8.80
CA PRO A 7 -7.20 5.00 -8.54
C PRO A 7 -8.11 6.22 -8.78
N ASN A 8 -9.10 6.06 -9.67
CA ASN A 8 -10.13 7.07 -9.91
C ASN A 8 -11.14 7.02 -8.75
N ILE A 9 -10.89 7.79 -7.69
CA ILE A 9 -11.73 7.89 -6.51
C ILE A 9 -12.35 9.28 -6.50
N GLU A 10 -13.67 9.33 -6.64
CA GLU A 10 -14.42 10.58 -6.56
C GLU A 10 -14.26 11.21 -5.17
N GLY A 11 -13.91 12.49 -5.11
CA GLY A 11 -13.71 13.21 -3.86
C GLY A 11 -12.39 12.93 -3.16
N ILE A 12 -11.36 12.50 -3.90
CA ILE A 12 -9.99 12.33 -3.38
C ILE A 12 -9.26 13.68 -3.21
N GLU A 13 -9.67 14.70 -3.95
CA GLU A 13 -9.07 16.04 -3.98
C GLU A 13 -8.96 16.73 -2.61
N PRO A 14 -9.96 16.67 -1.70
CA PRO A 14 -9.82 17.27 -0.37
C PRO A 14 -8.92 16.47 0.59
N PHE A 15 -8.32 15.35 0.18
CA PHE A 15 -7.40 14.62 1.03
C PHE A 15 -6.10 15.40 1.22
N THR A 16 -5.86 15.88 2.45
CA THR A 16 -4.67 16.66 2.80
C THR A 16 -3.54 15.82 3.39
N GLY A 17 -3.70 14.51 3.48
CA GLY A 17 -2.69 13.61 4.02
C GLY A 17 -1.62 13.22 2.99
N ASP A 18 -0.51 12.67 3.49
CA ASP A 18 0.54 12.12 2.65
C ASP A 18 -0.01 10.98 1.78
N SER A 19 0.18 11.06 0.46
CA SER A 19 -0.26 10.04 -0.50
C SER A 19 0.89 9.60 -1.39
N PHE A 20 1.06 8.29 -1.55
CA PHE A 20 2.15 7.72 -2.33
C PHE A 20 1.63 6.65 -3.29
N HIS A 21 2.15 6.66 -4.51
CA HIS A 21 1.98 5.55 -5.44
C HIS A 21 3.23 4.66 -5.38
N THR A 22 3.08 3.34 -5.31
CA THR A 22 4.21 2.40 -5.15
C THR A 22 5.25 2.50 -6.27
N SER A 23 4.85 2.89 -7.47
CA SER A 23 5.78 3.13 -8.60
C SER A 23 6.53 4.47 -8.55
N ARG A 24 6.08 5.41 -7.71
CA ARG A 24 6.66 6.75 -7.51
C ARG A 24 6.94 6.96 -6.03
N TRP A 25 7.49 5.92 -5.39
CA TRP A 25 7.81 5.98 -3.97
C TRP A 25 8.87 7.07 -3.72
N PRO A 26 8.73 7.88 -2.67
CA PRO A 26 9.71 8.93 -2.37
C PRO A 26 11.10 8.34 -2.11
N HIS A 27 12.13 9.06 -2.54
CA HIS A 27 13.53 8.68 -2.30
C HIS A 27 13.99 8.99 -0.86
N THR A 28 13.25 9.83 -0.15
CA THR A 28 13.47 10.11 1.26
C THR A 28 12.75 9.08 2.13
N PRO A 29 13.32 8.68 3.28
CA PRO A 29 12.63 7.81 4.22
C PRO A 29 11.28 8.40 4.66
N VAL A 30 10.24 7.57 4.66
CA VAL A 30 8.91 7.94 5.16
C VAL A 30 8.64 7.15 6.43
N SER A 31 8.30 7.86 7.51
CA SER A 31 7.85 7.21 8.75
C SER A 31 6.33 7.10 8.76
N PHE A 32 5.86 5.91 9.13
CA PHE A 32 4.45 5.61 9.33
C PHE A 32 4.08 5.43 10.81
N SER A 33 5.04 5.66 11.70
CA SER A 33 4.92 5.41 13.13
C SER A 33 3.73 6.15 13.75
N GLY A 34 2.82 5.41 14.37
CA GLY A 34 1.61 5.96 14.99
C GLY A 34 0.58 6.56 14.02
N LYS A 35 0.85 6.57 12.71
CA LYS A 35 -0.09 7.11 11.69
C LYS A 35 -1.19 6.10 11.40
N ARG A 36 -2.35 6.63 10.97
CA ARG A 36 -3.43 5.84 10.36
C ARG A 36 -3.18 5.80 8.86
N VAL A 37 -2.98 4.60 8.31
CA VAL A 37 -2.61 4.40 6.91
C VAL A 37 -3.67 3.57 6.21
N ALA A 38 -4.02 3.98 4.99
CA ALA A 38 -4.89 3.25 4.09
C ALA A 38 -4.08 2.73 2.90
N VAL A 39 -4.23 1.45 2.57
CA VAL A 39 -3.67 0.86 1.35
C VAL A 39 -4.82 0.46 0.43
N ILE A 40 -4.81 0.99 -0.79
CA ILE A 40 -5.81 0.70 -1.80
C ILE A 40 -5.20 -0.25 -2.84
N GLY A 41 -5.76 -1.46 -2.91
CA GLY A 41 -5.30 -2.49 -3.83
C GLY A 41 -4.43 -3.55 -3.15
N THR A 42 -4.75 -4.81 -3.42
CA THR A 42 -4.03 -5.99 -2.96
C THR A 42 -3.41 -6.71 -4.17
N GLY A 43 -2.71 -5.97 -5.04
CA GLY A 43 -1.79 -6.53 -6.03
C GLY A 43 -0.43 -6.85 -5.41
N ALA A 44 0.49 -7.48 -6.15
CA ALA A 44 1.79 -7.92 -5.61
C ALA A 44 2.53 -6.84 -4.81
N SER A 45 2.63 -5.64 -5.35
CA SER A 45 3.24 -4.49 -4.67
C SER A 45 2.48 -4.07 -3.42
N GLY A 46 1.16 -4.15 -3.42
CA GLY A 46 0.32 -3.81 -2.27
C GLY A 46 0.58 -4.73 -1.08
N VAL A 47 0.66 -6.04 -1.31
CA VAL A 47 0.93 -7.01 -0.22
C VAL A 47 2.34 -6.85 0.33
N GLN A 48 3.35 -6.65 -0.52
CA GLN A 48 4.72 -6.39 -0.06
C GLN A 48 4.79 -5.13 0.82
N VAL A 49 4.15 -4.05 0.39
CA VAL A 49 4.09 -2.80 1.17
C VAL A 49 3.35 -3.00 2.48
N ILE A 50 2.18 -3.65 2.46
CA ILE A 50 1.39 -3.98 3.65
C ILE A 50 2.23 -4.76 4.67
N GLN A 51 2.96 -5.78 4.21
CA GLN A 51 3.83 -6.61 5.07
C GLN A 51 4.95 -5.81 5.74
N GLU A 52 5.46 -4.78 5.07
CA GLU A 52 6.54 -3.97 5.63
C GLU A 52 6.02 -2.89 6.58
N ILE A 53 4.99 -2.15 6.19
CA ILE A 53 4.49 -1.02 6.99
C ILE A 53 3.65 -1.44 8.19
N CYS A 54 3.04 -2.64 8.18
CA CYS A 54 2.17 -3.10 9.26
C CYS A 54 2.88 -3.20 10.63
N LYS A 55 4.21 -3.23 10.63
CA LYS A 55 5.05 -3.30 11.82
C LYS A 55 5.15 -1.98 12.59
N ASP A 56 4.94 -0.84 11.92
CA ASP A 56 5.19 0.51 12.48
C ASP A 56 3.92 1.39 12.53
N VAL A 57 2.93 1.14 11.66
CA VAL A 57 1.67 1.91 11.63
C VAL A 57 0.87 1.79 12.91
N GLY A 58 0.25 2.90 13.33
CA GLY A 58 -0.70 2.89 14.45
C GLY A 58 -2.03 2.21 14.10
N CYS A 59 -2.48 2.36 12.85
CA CYS A 59 -3.65 1.67 12.33
C CYS A 59 -3.53 1.47 10.81
N LEU A 60 -3.81 0.26 10.32
CA LEU A 60 -3.78 -0.06 8.90
C LEU A 60 -5.17 -0.48 8.41
N THR A 61 -5.68 0.20 7.40
CA THR A 61 -6.92 -0.18 6.68
C THR A 61 -6.57 -0.60 5.26
N VAL A 62 -7.02 -1.79 4.85
CA VAL A 62 -6.76 -2.32 3.50
C VAL A 62 -8.05 -2.34 2.70
N PHE A 63 -8.08 -1.57 1.61
CA PHE A 63 -9.18 -1.54 0.67
C PHE A 63 -8.91 -2.51 -0.47
N GLN A 64 -9.62 -3.64 -0.44
CA GLN A 64 -9.53 -4.69 -1.46
C GLN A 64 -10.77 -4.68 -2.36
N ARG A 65 -10.57 -4.55 -3.67
CA ARG A 65 -11.66 -4.65 -4.64
C ARG A 65 -11.99 -6.09 -5.04
N ARG A 66 -10.97 -6.88 -5.37
CA ARG A 66 -11.09 -8.31 -5.69
C ARG A 66 -10.03 -9.08 -4.92
N PRO A 67 -10.38 -10.17 -4.21
CA PRO A 67 -9.40 -11.02 -3.56
C PRO A 67 -8.50 -11.67 -4.60
N ASN A 68 -7.20 -11.66 -4.35
CA ASN A 68 -6.21 -12.34 -5.18
C ASN A 68 -5.76 -13.64 -4.52
N TRP A 69 -5.46 -14.67 -5.30
CA TRP A 69 -4.81 -15.88 -4.80
C TRP A 69 -3.31 -15.63 -4.66
N TRP A 70 -2.75 -15.96 -3.50
CA TRP A 70 -1.32 -15.79 -3.20
C TRP A 70 -0.68 -17.16 -2.98
N PRO A 71 -0.06 -17.76 -4.01
CA PRO A 71 0.66 -19.00 -3.79
C PRO A 71 1.97 -18.65 -3.07
N LEU A 72 2.06 -18.98 -1.79
CA LEU A 72 3.30 -18.92 -1.02
C LEU A 72 3.76 -20.34 -0.74
N PHE A 73 4.97 -20.66 -1.17
CA PHE A 73 5.63 -21.93 -0.86
C PHE A 73 6.98 -21.64 -0.23
N ILE A 74 7.17 -22.08 1.02
CA ILE A 74 8.42 -21.93 1.77
C ILE A 74 8.92 -23.33 2.08
N MET A 75 10.05 -23.73 1.48
CA MET A 75 10.75 -24.97 1.80
C MET A 75 11.87 -24.64 2.79
N LYS A 76 11.92 -25.35 3.92
CA LYS A 76 12.99 -25.24 4.91
C LYS A 76 13.86 -26.50 4.83
N ILE A 77 15.16 -26.31 4.58
CA ILE A 77 16.18 -27.35 4.66
C ILE A 77 16.87 -27.35 6.03
#